data_AF-A0A261UFE9-F1
#
_entry.id   AF-A0A261UFE9-F1
#
_cell.length_a   1.000
_cell.length_b   1.000
_cell.length_c   1.000
_cell.angle_alpha   90.00
_cell.angle_beta   90.00
_cell.angle_gamma   90.00
#
_symmetry.space_group_name_H-M   'P 1'
#
loop_
_entity.id
_entity.type
_entity.pdbx_description
1 polymer ?
#
loop_
_entity_poly.entity_id
_entity_poly.type
_entity_poly.pdbx_seq_one_letter_code
_entity_poly.pdbx_strand_id
1 'polypeptide(L)'
;MQARRPSKEAALARIERLFAGEDMAREMDFRTKIGPELHERLENWGWVMRDKITPGTSPTAKICHQLAVMAGKYKPEHHSEPPTRAQTADAAEIEQAWRNELMPMKAKMMLAGYYTYRLHPHRVCRAAAIRFADFDAEMGRACGFLATILERLAARRNRAQNPLHNLTADTPCVAE
;
A
#
# COMPACT_ATOMS: atom_id res chain seq x y z
N MET A 1 -5.98 36.15 6.43
CA MET A 1 -5.66 36.11 4.98
C MET A 1 -6.63 35.16 4.30
N GLN A 2 -7.63 35.69 3.58
CA GLN A 2 -8.61 34.86 2.84
C GLN A 2 -8.01 34.46 1.49
N ALA A 3 -7.94 33.15 1.22
CA ALA A 3 -7.51 32.65 -0.08
C ALA A 3 -8.55 33.02 -1.15
N ARG A 4 -8.17 33.84 -2.13
CA ARG A 4 -9.00 34.17 -3.30
C ARG A 4 -9.40 32.86 -3.99
N ARG A 5 -10.70 32.60 -4.11
CA ARG A 5 -11.20 31.51 -4.95
C ARG A 5 -10.74 31.76 -6.41
N PRO A 6 -10.21 30.75 -7.11
CA PRO A 6 -9.86 30.92 -8.52
C PRO A 6 -11.11 31.30 -9.33
N SER A 7 -10.97 32.23 -10.28
CA SER A 7 -12.07 32.62 -11.15
C SER A 7 -12.54 31.43 -12.00
N LYS A 8 -13.80 31.44 -12.41
CA LYS A 8 -14.38 30.40 -13.27
C LYS A 8 -13.56 30.19 -14.56
N GLU A 9 -12.97 31.27 -15.08
CA GLU A 9 -12.10 31.25 -16.26
C GLU A 9 -10.77 30.52 -15.99
N ALA A 10 -10.16 30.71 -14.82
CA ALA A 10 -8.94 29.99 -14.44
C ALA A 10 -9.19 28.48 -14.26
N ALA A 11 -10.38 28.11 -13.80
CA ALA A 11 -10.78 26.70 -13.70
C ALA A 11 -11.02 26.07 -15.08
N LEU A 12 -11.67 26.79 -16.01
CA LEU A 12 -11.89 26.33 -17.38
C LEU A 12 -10.59 26.20 -18.17
N ALA A 13 -9.70 27.20 -18.08
CA ALA A 13 -8.39 27.15 -18.73
C ALA A 13 -7.52 25.99 -18.20
N ARG A 14 -7.69 25.60 -16.92
CA ARG A 14 -7.03 24.41 -16.37
C ARG A 14 -7.60 23.13 -16.96
N ILE A 15 -8.93 23.02 -17.06
CA ILE A 15 -9.59 21.86 -17.67
C ILE A 15 -9.18 21.69 -19.14
N GLU A 16 -9.12 22.78 -19.90
CA GLU A 16 -8.69 22.75 -21.31
C GLU A 16 -7.24 22.28 -21.48
N ARG A 17 -6.31 22.70 -20.60
CA ARG A 17 -4.92 22.20 -20.61
C ARG A 17 -4.80 20.72 -20.25
N LEU A 18 -5.68 20.22 -19.39
CA LEU A 18 -5.73 18.80 -19.05
C LEU A 18 -6.16 17.96 -20.27
N PHE A 19 -7.16 18.42 -21.03
CA PHE A 19 -7.59 17.74 -22.26
C PHE A 19 -6.61 17.93 -23.43
N ALA A 20 -5.77 18.97 -23.42
CA ALA A 20 -4.70 19.19 -24.40
C ALA A 20 -3.45 18.32 -24.16
N GLY A 21 -3.40 17.56 -23.06
CA GLY A 21 -2.32 16.61 -22.79
C GLY A 21 -1.06 17.19 -22.14
N GLU A 22 -0.98 18.51 -21.93
CA GLU A 22 0.22 19.19 -21.41
C GLU A 22 0.47 18.94 -19.91
N ASP A 23 -0.57 18.69 -19.12
CA ASP A 23 -0.49 18.46 -17.66
C ASP A 23 -0.76 16.99 -17.23
N MET A 24 -1.01 16.09 -18.18
CA MET A 24 -1.39 14.68 -17.92
C MET A 24 -0.33 13.89 -17.12
N ALA A 25 0.96 14.22 -17.27
CA ALA A 25 2.03 13.58 -16.51
C ALA A 25 2.05 14.01 -15.02
N ARG A 26 1.47 15.18 -14.71
CA ARG A 26 1.42 15.78 -13.36
C ARG A 26 0.18 15.34 -12.57
N GLU A 27 -0.91 15.01 -13.26
CA GLU A 27 -2.17 14.53 -12.67
C GLU A 27 -2.41 13.02 -12.85
N MET A 28 -1.40 12.25 -13.26
CA MET A 28 -1.49 10.80 -13.29
C MET A 28 -1.47 10.24 -11.87
N ASP A 29 -2.65 9.83 -11.37
CA ASP A 29 -2.85 9.14 -10.10
C ASP A 29 -1.82 8.00 -9.97
N PHE A 30 -1.07 7.97 -8.86
CA PHE A 30 -0.05 6.95 -8.61
C PHE A 30 -0.58 5.52 -8.79
N ARG A 31 -1.89 5.31 -8.60
CA ARG A 31 -2.58 4.02 -8.85
C ARG A 31 -2.41 3.51 -10.27
N THR A 32 -2.39 4.41 -11.25
CA THR A 32 -2.18 4.05 -12.66
C THR A 32 -0.74 3.58 -12.95
N LYS A 33 0.23 3.96 -12.11
CA LYS A 33 1.65 3.65 -12.29
C LYS A 33 2.06 2.31 -11.70
N ILE A 34 1.38 1.85 -10.65
CA ILE A 34 1.79 0.69 -9.84
C ILE A 34 1.16 -0.63 -10.29
N GLY A 35 0.24 -0.57 -11.26
CA GLY A 35 -0.57 -1.70 -11.71
C GLY A 35 -1.74 -2.03 -10.75
N PRO A 36 -2.85 -2.57 -11.27
CA PRO A 36 -4.02 -2.88 -10.45
C PRO A 36 -3.74 -3.94 -9.37
N GLU A 37 -2.90 -4.93 -9.69
CA GLU A 37 -2.59 -6.04 -8.78
C GLU A 37 -1.89 -5.57 -7.49
N LEU A 38 -0.85 -4.74 -7.60
CA LEU A 38 -0.16 -4.22 -6.42
C LEU A 38 -1.06 -3.28 -5.60
N HIS A 39 -1.94 -2.52 -6.27
CA HIS A 39 -2.90 -1.67 -5.60
C HIS A 39 -3.89 -2.48 -4.74
N GLU A 40 -4.47 -3.55 -5.30
CA GLU A 40 -5.38 -4.45 -4.59
C GLU A 40 -4.72 -5.16 -3.41
N ARG A 41 -3.48 -5.63 -3.60
CA ARG A 41 -2.66 -6.22 -2.55
C ARG A 41 -2.41 -5.24 -1.39
N LEU A 42 -2.12 -3.98 -1.70
CA LEU A 42 -1.95 -2.92 -0.70
C LEU A 42 -3.25 -2.56 0.03
N GLU A 43 -4.38 -2.56 -0.68
CA GLU A 43 -5.71 -2.38 -0.08
C GLU A 43 -6.05 -3.52 0.88
N ASN A 44 -5.77 -4.77 0.49
CA ASN A 44 -5.89 -5.96 1.33
C ASN A 44 -4.99 -5.86 2.58
N TRP A 45 -3.71 -5.51 2.39
CA TRP A 45 -2.79 -5.27 3.51
C TRP A 45 -3.32 -4.21 4.48
N GLY A 46 -3.76 -3.06 3.96
CA GLY A 46 -4.33 -1.99 4.77
C GLY A 46 -5.54 -2.45 5.58
N TRP A 47 -6.41 -3.27 4.97
CA TRP A 47 -7.57 -3.84 5.63
C TRP A 47 -7.20 -4.80 6.78
N VAL A 48 -6.32 -5.77 6.54
CA VAL A 48 -5.84 -6.69 7.58
C VAL A 48 -5.16 -5.95 8.73
N MET A 49 -4.38 -4.91 8.41
CA MET A 49 -3.66 -4.14 9.42
C MET A 49 -4.59 -3.27 10.28
N ARG A 50 -5.71 -2.78 9.75
CA ARG A 50 -6.69 -2.03 10.56
C ARG A 50 -7.24 -2.88 11.69
N ASP A 51 -7.62 -4.11 11.41
CA ASP A 51 -8.11 -5.04 12.43
C ASP A 51 -7.10 -5.33 13.54
N LYS A 52 -5.80 -5.34 13.20
CA LYS A 52 -4.71 -5.48 14.17
C LYS A 52 -4.48 -4.21 14.99
N ILE A 53 -4.65 -3.03 14.38
CA ILE A 53 -4.25 -1.75 14.97
C ILE A 53 -5.33 -1.14 15.84
N THR A 54 -6.63 -1.40 15.62
CA THR A 54 -7.74 -0.76 16.35
C THR A 54 -7.57 -0.89 17.88
N PRO A 55 -7.04 0.15 18.57
CA PRO A 55 -6.84 0.10 20.01
C PRO A 55 -8.14 0.57 20.63
N GLY A 56 -8.87 -0.33 21.29
CA GLY A 56 -10.06 0.06 22.06
C GLY A 56 -11.28 -0.83 21.89
N THR A 57 -11.28 -1.79 20.97
CA THR A 57 -12.31 -2.84 20.97
C THR A 57 -11.86 -3.96 21.88
N SER A 58 -12.49 -4.11 23.04
CA SER A 58 -12.21 -5.25 23.93
C SER A 58 -12.49 -6.56 23.17
N PRO A 59 -11.76 -7.66 23.46
CA PRO A 59 -12.05 -8.96 22.88
C PRO A 59 -13.53 -9.36 23.07
N THR A 60 -14.09 -9.02 24.23
CA THR A 60 -15.51 -9.20 24.54
C THR A 60 -16.41 -8.40 23.60
N ALA A 61 -16.11 -7.13 23.31
CA ALA A 61 -16.89 -6.32 22.38
C ALA A 61 -16.87 -6.91 20.96
N LYS A 62 -15.74 -7.47 20.51
CA LYS A 62 -15.64 -8.17 19.21
C LYS A 62 -16.54 -9.41 19.18
N ILE A 63 -16.50 -10.24 20.24
CA ILE A 63 -17.33 -11.46 20.34
C ILE A 63 -18.82 -11.10 20.44
N CYS A 64 -19.21 -10.13 21.28
CA CYS A 64 -20.59 -9.68 21.40
C CYS A 64 -21.12 -9.11 20.07
N HIS A 65 -20.27 -8.39 19.33
CA HIS A 65 -20.61 -7.90 18.00
C HIS A 65 -20.82 -9.05 17.00
N GLN A 66 -19.92 -10.03 16.96
CA GLN A 66 -20.06 -11.23 16.11
C GLN A 66 -21.35 -12.01 16.43
N LEU A 67 -21.64 -12.23 17.71
CA LEU A 67 -22.88 -12.88 18.15
C LEU A 67 -24.13 -12.10 17.74
N ALA A 68 -24.10 -10.77 17.83
CA ALA A 68 -25.20 -9.92 17.41
C ALA A 68 -25.42 -9.94 15.88
N VAL A 69 -24.34 -10.06 15.09
CA VAL A 69 -24.41 -10.26 13.64
C VAL A 69 -25.00 -11.62 13.31
N MET A 70 -24.52 -12.70 13.95
CA MET A 70 -25.07 -14.06 13.76
C MET A 70 -26.56 -14.15 14.13
N ALA A 71 -26.98 -13.38 15.14
CA ALA A 71 -28.38 -13.27 15.55
C ALA A 71 -29.23 -12.36 14.63
N GLY A 72 -28.67 -11.84 13.52
CA GLY A 72 -29.37 -11.00 12.55
C GLY A 72 -29.73 -9.60 13.05
N LYS A 73 -29.15 -9.13 14.17
CA LYS A 73 -29.44 -7.80 14.73
C LYS A 73 -28.74 -6.65 14.01
N TYR A 74 -27.74 -6.95 13.21
CA TYR A 74 -27.02 -5.99 12.36
C TYR A 74 -27.26 -6.30 10.88
N LYS A 75 -27.46 -5.25 10.08
CA LYS A 75 -27.56 -5.38 8.62
C LYS A 75 -26.18 -5.75 8.03
N PRO A 76 -26.11 -6.70 7.09
CA PRO A 76 -24.85 -7.18 6.51
C PRO A 76 -24.09 -6.10 5.69
N GLU A 77 -24.73 -4.98 5.35
CA GLU A 77 -24.15 -3.86 4.59
C GLU A 77 -22.93 -3.20 5.26
N HIS A 78 -22.72 -3.42 6.56
CA HIS A 78 -21.55 -2.93 7.31
C HIS A 78 -20.62 -4.04 7.79
N HIS A 79 -20.91 -5.30 7.45
CA HIS A 79 -20.07 -6.43 7.81
C HIS A 79 -19.15 -6.76 6.64
N SER A 80 -17.89 -6.31 6.71
CA SER A 80 -16.85 -6.90 5.86
C SER A 80 -16.59 -8.32 6.35
N GLU A 81 -16.72 -9.31 5.48
CA GLU A 81 -16.35 -10.69 5.79
C GLU A 81 -14.91 -10.76 6.30
N PRO A 82 -14.60 -11.64 7.27
CA PRO A 82 -13.25 -11.74 7.81
C PRO A 82 -12.24 -12.11 6.72
N PRO A 83 -10.96 -11.68 6.84
CA PRO A 83 -9.95 -11.96 5.83
C PRO A 83 -9.77 -13.44 5.60
N THR A 84 -9.73 -13.84 4.33
CA THR A 84 -9.37 -15.20 3.96
C THR A 84 -7.93 -15.49 4.40
N ARG A 85 -7.60 -16.76 4.68
CA ARG A 85 -6.23 -17.17 5.03
C ARG A 85 -5.20 -16.74 3.99
N ALA A 86 -5.54 -16.83 2.70
CA ALA A 86 -4.69 -16.37 1.61
C ALA A 86 -4.43 -14.84 1.67
N GLN A 87 -5.47 -14.05 1.91
CA GLN A 87 -5.38 -12.60 2.07
C GLN A 87 -4.52 -12.20 3.27
N THR A 88 -4.59 -12.96 4.36
CA THR A 88 -3.77 -12.72 5.56
C THR A 88 -2.31 -13.06 5.32
N ALA A 89 -2.03 -14.15 4.57
CA ALA A 89 -0.68 -14.52 4.19
C ALA A 89 -0.04 -13.48 3.26
N ASP A 90 -0.76 -13.02 2.24
CA ASP A 90 -0.32 -11.95 1.34
C ASP A 90 -0.05 -10.64 2.11
N ALA A 91 -0.96 -10.24 2.99
CA ALA A 91 -0.76 -9.07 3.84
C ALA A 91 0.48 -9.20 4.74
N ALA A 92 0.81 -10.40 5.21
CA ALA A 92 2.03 -10.64 5.99
C ALA A 92 3.30 -10.49 5.16
N GLU A 93 3.29 -10.91 3.89
CA GLU A 93 4.41 -10.70 2.97
C GLU A 93 4.65 -9.20 2.70
N ILE A 94 3.57 -8.45 2.47
CA ILE A 94 3.62 -6.99 2.30
C ILE A 94 4.12 -6.31 3.58
N GLU A 95 3.64 -6.75 4.73
CA GLU A 95 4.09 -6.23 6.03
C GLU A 95 5.58 -6.49 6.24
N GLN A 96 6.09 -7.67 5.87
CA GLN A 96 7.52 -7.99 5.92
C GLN A 96 8.35 -7.09 5.00
N ALA A 97 7.87 -6.86 3.77
CA ALA A 97 8.52 -5.95 2.83
C ALA A 97 8.52 -4.50 3.33
N TRP A 98 7.40 -4.04 3.91
CA TRP A 98 7.27 -2.70 4.48
C TRP A 98 8.13 -2.49 5.73
N ARG A 99 8.29 -3.52 6.57
CA ARG A 99 9.15 -3.46 7.76
C ARG A 99 10.64 -3.45 7.41
N ASN A 100 11.02 -3.85 6.21
CA ASN A 100 12.41 -3.93 5.76
C ASN A 100 13.19 -2.64 6.04
N GLU A 101 14.43 -2.77 6.51
CA GLU A 101 15.31 -1.64 6.87
C GLU A 101 15.68 -0.77 5.67
N LEU A 102 15.74 -1.37 4.47
CA LEU A 102 16.07 -0.66 3.24
C LEU A 102 14.99 0.33 2.80
N MET A 103 13.78 0.22 3.35
CA MET A 103 12.69 1.11 3.00
C MET A 103 12.81 2.44 3.75
N PRO A 104 12.86 3.59 3.06
CA PRO A 104 12.93 4.90 3.72
C PRO A 104 11.74 5.15 4.62
N MET A 105 11.95 5.78 5.78
CA MET A 105 10.87 6.08 6.74
C MET A 105 9.74 6.90 6.10
N LYS A 106 10.08 7.85 5.22
CA LYS A 106 9.13 8.62 4.42
C LYS A 106 8.19 7.73 3.60
N ALA A 107 8.74 6.73 2.91
CA ALA A 107 7.95 5.77 2.12
C ALA A 107 7.06 4.91 3.02
N LYS A 108 7.58 4.47 4.18
CA LYS A 108 6.80 3.72 5.17
C LYS A 108 5.59 4.51 5.66
N MET A 109 5.79 5.78 6.00
CA MET A 109 4.74 6.68 6.47
C MET A 109 3.68 6.95 5.39
N MET A 110 4.10 7.14 4.14
CA MET A 110 3.19 7.37 3.01
C MET A 110 2.25 6.18 2.81
N LEU A 111 2.80 4.97 2.73
CA LEU A 111 2.02 3.74 2.52
C LEU A 111 1.09 3.45 3.71
N ALA A 112 1.61 3.48 4.93
CA ALA A 112 0.81 3.20 6.12
C ALA A 112 -0.26 4.27 6.34
N GLY A 113 0.09 5.55 6.17
CA GLY A 113 -0.84 6.68 6.27
C GLY A 113 -2.05 6.53 5.34
N TYR A 114 -1.78 6.17 4.09
CA TYR A 114 -2.82 6.06 3.07
C TYR A 114 -3.63 4.77 3.16
N TYR A 115 -2.98 3.60 3.17
CA TYR A 115 -3.66 2.30 3.10
C TYR A 115 -4.12 1.79 4.45
N THR A 116 -3.28 1.90 5.48
CA THR A 116 -3.60 1.36 6.80
C THR A 116 -4.51 2.32 7.56
N TYR A 117 -4.10 3.58 7.71
CA TYR A 117 -4.84 4.56 8.51
C TYR A 117 -5.95 5.29 7.74
N ARG A 118 -6.09 5.06 6.43
CA ARG A 118 -7.09 5.72 5.56
C ARG A 118 -7.07 7.25 5.70
N LEU A 119 -5.90 7.84 5.94
CA LEU A 119 -5.77 9.28 6.05
C LEU A 119 -5.91 9.94 4.69
N HIS A 120 -6.60 11.08 4.66
CA HIS A 120 -6.68 11.89 3.46
C HIS A 120 -5.27 12.30 2.99
N PRO A 121 -4.93 12.24 1.68
CA PRO A 121 -3.58 12.53 1.18
C PRO A 121 -2.96 13.85 1.68
N HIS A 122 -3.75 14.92 1.83
CA HIS A 122 -3.29 16.16 2.49
C HIS A 122 -2.70 15.96 3.90
N ARG A 123 -3.31 15.10 4.72
CA ARG A 123 -2.81 14.80 6.08
C ARG A 123 -1.52 13.99 6.03
N VAL A 124 -1.45 13.03 5.11
CA VAL A 124 -0.24 12.22 4.86
C VAL A 124 0.92 13.12 4.40
N CYS A 125 0.67 14.00 3.42
CA CYS A 125 1.64 14.99 2.93
C CYS A 125 2.16 15.88 4.05
N ARG A 126 1.27 16.39 4.90
CA ARG A 126 1.63 17.24 6.04
C ARG A 126 2.52 16.49 7.03
N ALA A 127 2.21 15.24 7.34
CA ALA A 127 3.02 14.41 8.24
C ALA A 127 4.39 14.05 7.63
N ALA A 128 4.45 13.86 6.32
CA ALA A 128 5.68 13.52 5.60
C ALA A 128 6.51 14.73 5.13
N ALA A 129 6.07 15.96 5.46
CA ALA A 129 6.66 17.22 5.00
C ALA A 129 6.80 17.32 3.47
N ILE A 130 5.77 16.90 2.74
CA ILE A 130 5.70 16.91 1.27
C ILE A 130 4.65 17.91 0.82
N ARG A 131 4.86 18.58 -0.31
CA ARG A 131 3.82 19.38 -0.96
C ARG A 131 2.77 18.46 -1.57
N PHE A 132 1.50 18.82 -1.47
CA PHE A 132 0.42 17.99 -2.02
C PHE A 132 0.57 17.69 -3.52
N ALA A 133 1.09 18.65 -4.31
CA ALA A 133 1.36 18.45 -5.73
C ALA A 133 2.40 17.36 -6.04
N ASP A 134 3.26 17.02 -5.08
CA ASP A 134 4.27 15.98 -5.24
C ASP A 134 3.80 14.62 -4.67
N PHE A 135 2.56 14.55 -4.16
CA PHE A 135 2.03 13.35 -3.49
C PHE A 135 2.10 12.12 -4.40
N ASP A 136 1.55 12.20 -5.62
CA ASP A 136 1.48 11.07 -6.53
C ASP A 136 2.88 10.58 -6.96
N ALA A 137 3.81 11.50 -7.14
CA ALA A 137 5.19 11.17 -7.48
C ALA A 137 5.90 10.45 -6.33
N GLU A 138 5.73 10.93 -5.09
CA GLU A 138 6.30 10.32 -3.89
C GLU A 138 5.65 8.98 -3.55
N MET A 139 4.34 8.89 -3.72
CA MET A 139 3.58 7.66 -3.51
C MET A 139 3.99 6.60 -4.54
N GLY A 140 4.13 6.98 -5.81
CA GLY A 140 4.67 6.11 -6.86
C GLY A 140 6.08 5.60 -6.53
N ARG A 141 6.97 6.47 -6.02
CA ARG A 141 8.30 6.05 -5.53
C ARG A 141 8.21 5.06 -4.37
N ALA A 142 7.34 5.33 -3.40
CA ALA A 142 7.15 4.46 -2.24
C ALA A 142 6.66 3.06 -2.65
N CYS A 143 5.70 2.98 -3.58
CA CYS A 143 5.24 1.72 -4.15
C CYS A 143 6.35 1.02 -4.96
N GLY A 144 7.17 1.76 -5.72
CA GLY A 144 8.31 1.20 -6.44
C GLY A 144 9.35 0.57 -5.50
N PHE A 145 9.69 1.23 -4.40
CA PHE A 145 10.56 0.64 -3.37
C PHE A 145 9.98 -0.66 -2.81
N LEU A 146 8.68 -0.68 -2.52
CA LEU A 146 8.01 -1.87 -2.02
C LEU A 146 8.06 -3.02 -3.03
N ALA A 147 7.75 -2.75 -4.29
CA ALA A 147 7.79 -3.74 -5.37
C ALA A 147 9.18 -4.39 -5.50
N THR A 148 10.24 -3.57 -5.53
CA THR A 148 11.62 -4.07 -5.58
C THR A 148 11.98 -4.93 -4.36
N ILE A 149 11.49 -4.57 -3.16
CA ILE A 149 11.72 -5.37 -1.95
C ILE A 149 10.97 -6.69 -2.02
N LEU A 150 9.71 -6.69 -2.48
CA LEU A 150 8.90 -7.89 -2.66
C LEU A 150 9.56 -8.87 -3.65
N GLU A 151 10.03 -8.36 -4.79
CA GLU A 151 10.79 -9.17 -5.77
C GLU A 151 12.04 -9.79 -5.16
N ARG A 152 12.80 -9.03 -4.36
CA ARG A 152 13.99 -9.54 -3.66
C ARG A 152 13.65 -10.62 -2.64
N LEU A 153 12.55 -10.47 -1.89
CA LEU A 153 12.09 -11.47 -0.93
C LEU A 153 11.61 -12.74 -1.65
N ALA A 154 10.87 -12.60 -2.74
CA ALA A 154 10.46 -13.73 -3.58
C ALA A 154 11.66 -14.49 -4.16
N ALA A 155 12.66 -13.78 -4.67
CA ALA A 155 13.89 -14.40 -5.18
C ALA A 155 14.66 -15.16 -4.08
N ARG A 156 14.74 -14.62 -2.86
CA ARG A 156 15.36 -15.33 -1.71
C ARG A 156 14.59 -16.58 -1.33
N ARG A 157 13.26 -16.53 -1.32
CA ARG A 157 12.39 -17.69 -1.04
C ARG A 157 12.58 -18.78 -2.07
N ASN A 158 12.60 -18.43 -3.36
CA ASN A 158 12.81 -19.39 -4.45
C ASN A 158 14.18 -20.09 -4.35
N ARG A 159 15.23 -19.35 -3.96
CA ARG A 159 16.56 -19.92 -3.69
C ARG A 159 16.57 -20.86 -2.48
N ALA A 160 15.85 -20.53 -1.42
CA ALA A 160 15.73 -21.39 -0.24
C ALA A 160 14.95 -22.68 -0.53
N GLN A 161 13.97 -22.62 -1.45
CA GLN A 161 13.16 -23.78 -1.86
C GLN A 161 13.88 -24.70 -2.87
N ASN A 162 14.85 -24.20 -3.64
CA ASN A 162 15.65 -24.98 -4.60
C ASN A 162 17.15 -25.02 -4.22
N PRO A 163 17.54 -25.79 -3.19
CA PRO A 163 18.95 -25.91 -2.77
C PRO A 163 19.83 -26.70 -3.77
N LEU A 164 19.25 -27.42 -4.73
CA LEU A 164 19.97 -28.34 -5.63
C LEU A 164 20.80 -27.65 -6.73
N HIS A 165 20.66 -26.34 -6.93
CA HIS A 165 21.46 -25.60 -7.94
C HIS A 165 22.78 -25.02 -7.40
N ASN A 166 23.04 -25.11 -6.09
CA ASN A 166 24.26 -24.57 -5.48
C ASN A 166 25.39 -25.61 -5.30
N LEU A 167 25.14 -26.88 -5.61
CA LEU A 167 26.12 -27.97 -5.41
C LEU A 167 26.92 -28.33 -6.68
N THR A 168 26.60 -27.75 -7.84
CA THR A 168 27.28 -28.06 -9.11
C THR A 168 28.40 -27.10 -9.49
N ALA A 169 28.75 -26.13 -8.63
CA ALA A 169 29.79 -25.13 -8.94
C ALA A 169 31.17 -25.44 -8.34
N ASP A 170 31.28 -26.39 -7.41
CA ASP A 170 32.55 -26.76 -6.78
C ASP A 170 32.98 -28.17 -7.20
N THR A 171 33.37 -28.32 -8.48
CA THR A 171 34.27 -29.42 -8.85
C THR A 171 35.69 -28.83 -8.87
N PRO A 172 36.55 -29.10 -7.88
CA PRO A 172 37.94 -28.67 -7.98
C PRO A 172 38.56 -29.39 -9.17
N CYS A 173 39.03 -28.60 -10.13
CA CYS A 173 39.87 -29.04 -11.23
C CYS A 173 41.15 -29.64 -10.60
N VAL A 174 41.21 -30.97 -10.50
CA VAL A 174 42.43 -31.68 -10.11
C VAL A 174 43.37 -31.61 -11.31
N ALA A 175 44.50 -30.95 -11.09
CA ALA A 175 45.60 -30.87 -12.05
C ALA A 175 46.26 -32.25 -12.21
N GLU A 176 46.45 -32.66 -13.46
CA GLU A 176 47.52 -33.57 -13.90
C GLU A 176 48.19 -32.97 -15.14
#